data_AF-A0A520F8I9-F1
#
_entry.id   AF-A0A520F8I9-F1
#
_cell.length_a   1.000
_cell.length_b   1.000
_cell.length_c   1.000
_cell.angle_alpha   90.00
_cell.angle_beta   90.00
_cell.angle_gamma   90.00
#
_symmetry.space_group_name_H-M   'P 1'
#
loop_
_entity.id
_entity.type
_entity.pdbx_description
1 polymer ?
#
loop_
_entity_poly.entity_id
_entity_poly.type
_entity_poly.pdbx_seq_one_letter_code
_entity_poly.pdbx_strand_id
1 'polypeptide(L)'
;MSENSRHEFTTLGSEVPYSGAILALRLDQVAMPNGRRAEREVIEHHGAVGILAVDDQDRVAMIEQYRHPIGRRLWELPAGLLDEPGEEPVLAAQRELAEETGLAAGKWSVLVDVLASPGFTDEAVRIFLAEDLSEVDRPEAHDEEADIELSFVPMDEAVRRALAGEIVNASAVSGVLALAAARATGTELRPADAPWADRPTAFESRKSSRK
;
A
#
# COMPACT_ATOMS: atom_id res chain seq x y z
N MET A 1 -21.10 30.72 24.46
CA MET A 1 -19.99 30.15 23.68
C MET A 1 -19.94 28.67 24.02
N SER A 2 -20.69 27.81 23.32
CA SER A 2 -20.55 26.36 23.51
C SER A 2 -19.34 25.93 22.71
N GLU A 3 -18.32 25.41 23.38
CA GLU A 3 -17.22 24.72 22.73
C GLU A 3 -17.79 23.66 21.80
N ASN A 4 -17.42 23.77 20.53
CA ASN A 4 -17.82 22.85 19.48
C ASN A 4 -16.97 21.57 19.64
N SER A 5 -17.17 20.84 20.74
CA SER A 5 -16.42 19.60 20.98
C SER A 5 -16.84 18.59 19.92
N ARG A 6 -15.84 18.10 19.16
CA ARG A 6 -16.07 17.01 18.20
C ARG A 6 -16.43 15.77 19.00
N HIS A 7 -17.39 14.99 18.48
CA HIS A 7 -17.78 13.72 19.09
C HIS A 7 -16.59 12.74 19.06
N GLU A 8 -16.30 12.11 20.19
CA GLU A 8 -15.33 11.03 20.30
C GLU A 8 -16.04 9.70 20.04
N PHE A 9 -15.57 8.95 19.04
CA PHE A 9 -16.14 7.65 18.72
C PHE A 9 -15.51 6.58 19.61
N THR A 10 -16.34 5.78 20.26
CA THR A 10 -15.88 4.68 21.13
C THR A 10 -16.51 3.37 20.67
N THR A 11 -15.68 2.33 20.58
CA THR A 11 -16.14 0.96 20.34
C THR A 11 -16.73 0.39 21.63
N LEU A 12 -18.01 0.01 21.57
CA LEU A 12 -18.81 -0.54 22.67
C LEU A 12 -18.71 -2.08 22.75
N GLY A 13 -18.34 -2.72 21.65
CA GLY A 13 -18.18 -4.17 21.54
C GLY A 13 -17.70 -4.54 20.14
N SER A 14 -17.01 -5.68 20.05
CA SER A 14 -16.46 -6.19 18.80
C SER A 14 -16.62 -7.70 18.72
N GLU A 15 -16.92 -8.21 17.52
CA GLU A 15 -16.90 -9.63 17.21
C GLU A 15 -16.23 -9.88 15.85
N VAL A 16 -15.82 -11.13 15.60
CA VAL A 16 -15.02 -11.49 14.42
C VAL A 16 -15.64 -12.72 13.78
N PRO A 17 -16.68 -12.54 12.95
CA PRO A 17 -17.39 -13.66 12.32
C PRO A 17 -16.53 -14.43 11.31
N TYR A 18 -15.50 -13.81 10.74
CA TYR A 18 -14.63 -14.45 9.75
C TYR A 18 -13.16 -14.07 9.93
N SER A 19 -12.27 -15.04 9.71
CA SER A 19 -10.83 -14.81 9.66
C SER A 19 -10.17 -15.88 8.80
N GLY A 20 -9.56 -15.43 7.71
CA GLY A 20 -8.90 -16.27 6.72
C GLY A 20 -7.39 -16.05 6.66
N ALA A 21 -6.80 -16.39 5.52
CA ALA A 21 -5.35 -16.33 5.31
C ALA A 21 -4.82 -14.90 5.25
N ILE A 22 -5.49 -14.00 4.52
CA ILE A 22 -5.00 -12.64 4.24
C ILE A 22 -5.83 -11.52 4.90
N LEU A 23 -7.03 -11.85 5.42
CA LEU A 23 -7.92 -10.87 6.03
C LEU A 23 -8.81 -11.45 7.14
N ALA A 24 -9.38 -10.57 7.97
CA ALA A 24 -10.48 -10.88 8.88
C ALA A 24 -11.61 -9.86 8.74
N LEU A 25 -12.85 -10.29 9.00
CA LEU A 25 -14.00 -9.39 9.14
C LEU A 25 -14.26 -9.19 10.63
N ARG A 26 -14.18 -7.95 11.10
CA ARG A 26 -14.56 -7.50 12.44
C ARG A 26 -15.84 -6.66 12.36
N LEU A 27 -16.78 -6.92 13.28
CA LEU A 27 -18.01 -6.13 13.45
C LEU A 27 -17.90 -5.35 14.75
N ASP A 28 -17.85 -4.02 14.65
CA ASP A 28 -17.76 -3.10 15.78
C ASP A 28 -19.09 -2.40 16.04
N GLN A 29 -19.55 -2.40 17.29
CA GLN A 29 -20.65 -1.56 17.75
C GLN A 29 -20.09 -0.22 18.23
N VAL A 30 -20.39 0.87 17.54
CA VAL A 30 -19.78 2.19 17.81
C VAL A 30 -20.80 3.16 18.41
N ALA A 31 -20.38 3.88 19.45
CA ALA A 31 -21.13 4.99 20.02
C ALA A 31 -21.12 6.20 19.07
N MET A 32 -22.29 6.56 18.55
CA MET A 32 -22.49 7.67 17.62
C MET A 32 -22.92 8.94 18.36
N PRO A 33 -22.81 10.12 17.70
CA PRO A 33 -23.40 11.34 18.22
C PRO A 33 -24.87 11.15 18.59
N ASN A 34 -25.30 11.82 19.65
CA ASN A 34 -26.66 11.78 20.22
C ASN A 34 -27.03 10.43 20.86
N GLY A 35 -26.05 9.64 21.29
CA GLY A 35 -26.26 8.39 22.03
C GLY A 35 -26.78 7.21 21.19
N ARG A 36 -26.79 7.37 19.86
CA ARG A 36 -27.12 6.27 18.95
C ARG A 36 -25.98 5.26 18.88
N ARG A 37 -26.30 4.04 18.46
CA ARG A 37 -25.32 3.00 18.14
C ARG A 37 -25.35 2.72 16.65
N ALA A 38 -24.20 2.42 16.08
CA ALA A 38 -24.10 1.96 14.70
C ALA A 38 -23.13 0.78 14.63
N GLU A 39 -23.45 -0.18 13.78
CA GLU A 39 -22.52 -1.24 13.42
C GLU A 39 -21.54 -0.74 12.36
N ARG A 40 -20.29 -1.19 12.46
CA ARG A 40 -19.22 -0.94 11.51
C ARG A 40 -18.57 -2.27 11.15
N GLU A 41 -18.58 -2.58 9.87
CA GLU A 41 -17.84 -3.68 9.29
C GLU A 41 -16.41 -3.20 8.99
N VAL A 42 -15.42 -3.92 9.51
CA VAL A 42 -14.01 -3.64 9.31
C VAL A 42 -13.33 -4.87 8.76
N ILE A 43 -12.80 -4.76 7.55
CA ILE A 43 -11.83 -5.70 7.01
C ILE A 43 -10.48 -5.35 7.62
N GLU A 44 -9.98 -6.26 8.46
CA GLU A 44 -8.62 -6.20 8.96
C GLU A 44 -7.70 -6.84 7.91
N HIS A 45 -6.67 -6.12 7.49
CA HIS A 45 -5.73 -6.58 6.48
C HIS A 45 -4.28 -6.37 6.92
N HIS A 46 -3.35 -7.03 6.24
CA HIS A 46 -1.93 -6.65 6.33
C HIS A 46 -1.72 -5.24 5.78
N GLY A 47 -0.79 -4.49 6.36
CA GLY A 47 -0.22 -3.33 5.67
C GLY A 47 0.53 -3.79 4.43
N ALA A 48 0.69 -2.89 3.46
CA ALA A 48 1.46 -3.19 2.24
C ALA A 48 2.46 -2.09 1.94
N VAL A 49 3.46 -2.42 1.14
CA VAL A 49 4.41 -1.47 0.57
C VAL A 49 4.27 -1.46 -0.94
N GLY A 50 4.44 -0.30 -1.55
CA GLY A 50 4.56 -0.15 -2.99
C GLY A 50 5.85 0.58 -3.34
N ILE A 51 6.44 0.27 -4.50
CA ILE A 51 7.72 0.83 -4.91
C ILE A 51 7.57 1.55 -6.24
N LEU A 52 7.67 2.88 -6.21
CA LEU A 52 7.86 3.68 -7.41
C LEU A 52 9.36 3.71 -7.71
N ALA A 53 9.86 2.70 -8.43
CA ALA A 53 11.25 2.63 -8.86
C ALA A 53 11.45 3.41 -10.16
N VAL A 54 12.38 4.38 -10.16
CA VAL A 54 12.65 5.27 -11.29
C VAL A 54 14.11 5.15 -11.72
N ASP A 55 14.33 4.88 -13.01
CA ASP A 55 15.67 4.77 -13.59
C ASP A 55 16.27 6.12 -14.00
N ASP A 56 17.51 6.09 -14.51
CA ASP A 56 18.24 7.27 -14.98
C ASP A 56 17.66 7.90 -16.27
N GLN A 57 16.75 7.19 -16.96
CA GLN A 57 16.02 7.64 -18.14
C GLN A 57 14.64 8.23 -17.80
N ASP A 58 14.35 8.42 -16.52
CA ASP A 58 13.07 8.89 -16.00
C ASP A 58 11.89 7.98 -16.39
N ARG A 59 12.09 6.67 -16.30
CA ARG A 59 11.06 5.65 -16.51
C ARG A 59 10.76 4.93 -15.21
N VAL A 60 9.48 4.66 -14.99
CA VAL A 60 8.96 3.93 -13.85
C VAL A 60 8.92 2.44 -14.18
N ALA A 61 9.48 1.61 -13.30
CA ALA A 61 9.28 0.17 -13.31
C ALA A 61 7.83 -0.15 -12.90
N MET A 62 7.07 -0.74 -13.82
CA MET A 62 5.69 -1.16 -13.61
C MET A 62 5.52 -2.64 -13.93
N ILE A 63 4.55 -3.26 -13.27
CA ILE A 63 4.21 -4.66 -13.49
C ILE A 63 2.77 -4.80 -14.01
N GLU A 64 2.51 -5.85 -14.77
CA GLU A 64 1.16 -6.31 -15.07
C GLU A 64 0.80 -7.52 -14.21
N GLN A 65 -0.14 -7.35 -13.27
CA GLN A 65 -0.58 -8.42 -12.39
C GLN A 65 -2.06 -8.73 -12.58
N TYR A 66 -2.41 -10.02 -12.67
CA TYR A 66 -3.81 -10.45 -12.68
C TYR A 66 -4.44 -10.26 -11.30
N ARG A 67 -5.53 -9.50 -11.23
CA ARG A 67 -6.30 -9.35 -9.99
C ARG A 67 -7.63 -10.07 -10.11
N HIS A 68 -7.77 -11.21 -9.43
CA HIS A 68 -8.98 -12.04 -9.47
C HIS A 68 -10.28 -11.26 -9.17
N PRO A 69 -10.34 -10.37 -8.15
CA PRO A 69 -11.57 -9.60 -7.88
C PRO A 69 -12.03 -8.71 -9.04
N ILE A 70 -11.12 -8.29 -9.93
CA ILE A 70 -11.42 -7.44 -11.10
C ILE A 70 -11.52 -8.27 -12.39
N GLY A 71 -10.94 -9.47 -12.40
CA GLY A 71 -11.01 -10.41 -13.53
C GLY A 71 -10.12 -10.03 -14.73
N ARG A 72 -9.10 -9.18 -14.54
CA ARG A 72 -8.13 -8.79 -15.58
C ARG A 72 -6.78 -8.40 -14.99
N ARG A 73 -5.78 -8.26 -15.86
CA ARG A 73 -4.48 -7.66 -15.50
C ARG A 73 -4.60 -6.15 -15.30
N LEU A 74 -3.91 -5.66 -14.29
CA LEU A 74 -3.79 -4.25 -13.94
C LEU A 74 -2.32 -3.84 -14.04
N TRP A 75 -2.10 -2.60 -14.47
CA TRP A 75 -0.81 -1.95 -14.33
C TRP A 75 -0.63 -1.49 -12.88
N GLU A 76 0.38 -2.04 -12.20
CA GLU A 76 0.66 -1.80 -10.79
C GLU A 76 2.13 -1.41 -10.58
N LEU A 77 2.43 -0.90 -9.39
CA LEU A 77 3.81 -0.80 -8.91
C LEU A 77 4.21 -2.16 -8.35
N PRO A 78 5.51 -2.51 -8.36
CA PRO A 78 6.01 -3.57 -7.51
C PRO A 78 5.54 -3.33 -6.06
N ALA A 79 5.03 -4.36 -5.41
CA ALA A 79 4.36 -4.23 -4.12
C ALA A 79 4.23 -5.56 -3.38
N GLY A 80 4.24 -5.50 -2.05
CA GLY A 80 4.04 -6.68 -1.22
C GLY A 80 3.46 -6.39 0.14
N LEU A 81 3.03 -7.46 0.82
CA LEU A 81 2.42 -7.40 2.13
C LEU A 81 3.49 -7.33 3.23
N LEU A 82 3.14 -6.68 4.34
CA LEU A 82 3.87 -6.76 5.59
C LEU A 82 3.30 -7.90 6.42
N ASP A 83 3.66 -9.13 6.06
CA ASP A 83 3.21 -10.35 6.71
C ASP A 83 4.27 -11.04 7.58
N GLU A 84 5.52 -10.58 7.52
CA GLU A 84 6.60 -10.94 8.44
C GLU A 84 6.57 -10.07 9.72
N PRO A 85 6.45 -10.67 10.92
CA PRO A 85 6.31 -9.92 12.16
C PRO A 85 7.50 -9.02 12.47
N GLY A 86 7.23 -7.75 12.71
CA GLY A 86 8.25 -6.76 13.07
C GLY A 86 9.18 -6.36 11.91
N GLU A 87 8.89 -6.75 10.66
CA GLU A 87 9.65 -6.29 9.50
C GLU A 87 9.52 -4.77 9.35
N GLU A 88 10.65 -4.11 9.09
CA GLU A 88 10.70 -2.69 8.77
C GLU A 88 10.18 -2.48 7.34
N PRO A 89 9.25 -1.53 7.10
CA PRO A 89 8.59 -1.42 5.79
C PRO A 89 9.55 -1.20 4.62
N VAL A 90 10.68 -0.51 4.83
CA VAL A 90 11.67 -0.32 3.77
C VAL A 90 12.41 -1.61 3.40
N LEU A 91 12.59 -2.53 4.36
CA LEU A 91 13.23 -3.82 4.10
C LEU A 91 12.30 -4.72 3.29
N ALA A 92 11.00 -4.73 3.63
CA ALA A 92 9.99 -5.38 2.82
C ALA A 92 10.00 -4.82 1.40
N ALA A 93 10.00 -3.49 1.25
CA ALA A 93 10.00 -2.86 -0.07
C ALA A 93 11.24 -3.21 -0.91
N GLN A 94 12.41 -3.34 -0.29
CA GLN A 94 13.63 -3.78 -0.96
C GLN A 94 13.56 -5.24 -1.41
N ARG A 95 13.02 -6.12 -0.57
CA ARG A 95 12.82 -7.54 -0.88
C ARG A 95 11.86 -7.72 -2.06
N GLU A 96 10.69 -7.08 -1.99
CA GLU A 96 9.65 -7.15 -3.03
C GLU A 96 10.14 -6.60 -4.37
N LEU A 97 10.89 -5.48 -4.36
CA LEU A 97 11.48 -4.95 -5.59
C LEU A 97 12.41 -5.99 -6.24
N ALA A 98 13.25 -6.68 -5.45
CA ALA A 98 14.15 -7.70 -5.98
C ALA A 98 13.39 -8.94 -6.49
N GLU A 99 12.40 -9.42 -5.75
CA GLU A 99 11.60 -10.62 -6.07
C GLU A 99 10.76 -10.44 -7.34
N GLU A 100 10.07 -9.31 -7.46
CA GLU A 100 9.14 -9.08 -8.58
C GLU A 100 9.85 -8.57 -9.85
N THR A 101 10.96 -7.85 -9.71
CA THR A 101 11.56 -7.12 -10.84
C THR A 101 13.02 -7.47 -11.12
N GLY A 102 13.74 -8.11 -10.19
CA GLY A 102 15.19 -8.29 -10.30
C GLY A 102 15.96 -6.97 -10.18
N LEU A 103 15.38 -5.97 -9.50
CA LEU A 103 16.00 -4.66 -9.30
C LEU A 103 16.37 -4.45 -7.82
N ALA A 104 17.43 -3.70 -7.60
CA ALA A 104 17.78 -3.08 -6.33
C ALA A 104 17.88 -1.56 -6.51
N ALA A 105 17.94 -0.81 -5.42
CA ALA A 105 18.03 0.64 -5.43
C ALA A 105 18.96 1.16 -4.34
N GLY A 106 19.82 2.11 -4.70
CA GLY A 106 20.78 2.77 -3.80
C GLY A 106 20.16 3.85 -2.91
N LYS A 107 19.02 4.42 -3.31
CA LYS A 107 18.37 5.50 -2.58
C LYS A 107 16.87 5.23 -2.39
N TRP A 108 16.42 5.42 -1.15
CA TRP A 108 15.04 5.19 -0.73
C TRP A 108 14.48 6.41 0.00
N SER A 109 13.23 6.74 -0.27
CA SER A 109 12.48 7.79 0.44
C SER A 109 11.02 7.41 0.52
N VAL A 110 10.32 7.83 1.58
CA VAL A 110 8.86 7.65 1.62
C VAL A 110 8.24 8.70 0.70
N LEU A 111 7.54 8.23 -0.33
CA LEU A 111 6.86 9.08 -1.30
C LEU A 111 5.50 9.53 -0.77
N VAL A 112 4.62 8.58 -0.45
CA VAL A 112 3.25 8.86 0.01
C VAL A 112 2.69 7.67 0.80
N ASP A 113 1.87 7.95 1.80
CA ASP A 113 1.09 6.93 2.53
C ASP A 113 -0.37 7.04 2.10
N VAL A 114 -1.02 5.90 1.84
CA VAL A 114 -2.39 5.82 1.30
C VAL A 114 -3.21 4.83 2.13
N LEU A 115 -4.40 5.24 2.53
CA LEU A 115 -5.41 4.32 3.05
C LEU A 115 -6.24 3.79 1.89
N ALA A 116 -6.25 2.48 1.68
CA ALA A 116 -6.79 1.87 0.46
C ALA A 116 -8.30 2.10 0.32
N SER A 117 -9.07 1.85 1.38
CA SER A 117 -10.50 2.13 1.42
C SER A 117 -10.98 2.40 2.85
N PRO A 118 -10.77 3.63 3.38
CA PRO A 118 -11.03 3.99 4.79
C PRO A 118 -12.48 3.80 5.26
N GLY A 119 -13.41 3.56 4.33
CA GLY A 119 -14.80 3.30 4.66
C GLY A 119 -15.04 1.94 5.30
N PHE A 120 -14.16 0.96 5.08
CA PHE A 120 -14.38 -0.41 5.56
C PHE A 120 -13.11 -1.23 5.83
N THR A 121 -11.92 -0.80 5.44
CA THR A 121 -10.67 -1.56 5.71
C THR A 121 -9.68 -0.69 6.48
N ASP A 122 -8.89 -1.33 7.34
CA ASP A 122 -7.72 -0.70 7.94
C ASP A 122 -6.48 -0.78 7.05
N GLU A 123 -6.57 -1.41 5.88
CA GLU A 123 -5.48 -1.52 4.91
C GLU A 123 -4.88 -0.16 4.56
N ALA A 124 -3.57 -0.05 4.81
CA ALA A 124 -2.76 1.09 4.45
C ALA A 124 -1.56 0.61 3.63
N VAL A 125 -1.21 1.41 2.63
CA VAL A 125 -0.07 1.19 1.74
C VAL A 125 0.91 2.35 1.89
N ARG A 126 2.17 2.03 2.17
CA ARG A 126 3.27 2.99 2.11
C ARG A 126 3.99 2.85 0.78
N ILE A 127 4.04 3.93 0.02
CA ILE A 127 4.74 3.96 -1.26
C ILE A 127 6.11 4.60 -1.06
N PHE A 128 7.15 3.88 -1.46
CA PHE A 128 8.52 4.36 -1.50
C PHE A 128 8.89 4.85 -2.89
N LEU A 129 9.72 5.89 -2.96
CA LEU A 129 10.50 6.20 -4.15
C LEU A 129 11.84 5.44 -4.03
N ALA A 130 12.16 4.67 -5.06
CA ALA A 130 13.43 3.99 -5.22
C ALA A 130 14.19 4.57 -6.42
N GLU A 131 15.41 5.04 -6.20
CA GLU A 131 16.28 5.65 -7.20
C GLU A 131 17.67 4.99 -7.14
N ASP A 132 18.51 5.29 -8.14
CA ASP A 132 19.83 4.66 -8.29
C ASP A 132 19.70 3.14 -8.44
N LEU A 133 18.95 2.75 -9.49
CA LEU A 133 18.58 1.35 -9.73
C LEU A 133 19.76 0.53 -10.26
N SER A 134 19.83 -0.73 -9.84
CA SER A 134 20.77 -1.73 -10.33
C SER A 134 20.08 -3.08 -10.50
N GLU A 135 20.61 -3.92 -11.38
CA GLU A 135 20.12 -5.28 -11.57
C GLU A 135 20.67 -6.22 -10.48
N VAL A 136 19.82 -7.13 -10.01
CA VAL A 136 20.16 -8.20 -9.08
C VAL A 136 19.56 -9.51 -9.56
N ASP A 137 20.07 -10.63 -9.03
CA ASP A 137 19.50 -11.94 -9.32
C ASP A 137 18.04 -11.97 -8.86
N ARG A 138 17.13 -12.22 -9.81
CA ARG A 138 15.71 -12.45 -9.52
C ARG A 138 15.54 -13.88 -9.00
N PRO A 139 15.04 -14.09 -7.77
CA PRO A 139 14.69 -15.41 -7.27
C PRO A 139 13.70 -16.13 -8.19
N GLU A 140 13.62 -17.46 -8.09
CA GLU A 140 12.56 -18.20 -8.79
C GLU A 140 11.19 -17.74 -8.27
N ALA A 141 10.41 -17.10 -9.14
CA ALA A 141 9.06 -16.66 -8.81
C ALA A 141 8.10 -17.86 -8.68
N HIS A 142 7.16 -17.77 -7.76
CA HIS A 142 6.14 -18.80 -7.51
C HIS A 142 4.72 -18.25 -7.65
N ASP A 143 3.76 -19.12 -7.94
CA ASP A 143 2.32 -18.79 -8.00
C ASP A 143 1.98 -17.58 -8.90
N GLU A 144 1.34 -16.54 -8.34
CA GLU A 144 0.91 -15.35 -9.10
C GLU A 144 2.09 -14.52 -9.61
N GLU A 145 3.26 -14.61 -8.96
CA GLU A 145 4.46 -13.87 -9.35
C GLU A 145 5.13 -14.43 -10.61
N ALA A 146 4.88 -15.70 -10.94
CA ALA A 146 5.45 -16.36 -12.12
C ALA A 146 4.92 -15.79 -13.44
N ASP A 147 3.78 -15.07 -13.40
CA ASP A 147 3.13 -14.44 -14.56
C ASP A 147 3.33 -12.91 -14.57
N ILE A 148 4.14 -12.37 -13.65
CA ILE A 148 4.44 -10.94 -13.59
C ILE A 148 5.43 -10.55 -14.70
N GLU A 149 4.98 -9.63 -15.56
CA GLU A 149 5.81 -8.99 -16.58
C GLU A 149 6.22 -7.57 -16.16
N LEU A 150 7.53 -7.31 -16.14
CA LEU A 150 8.11 -5.99 -15.87
C LEU A 150 8.16 -5.14 -17.15
N SER A 151 7.78 -3.88 -17.06
CA SER A 151 7.94 -2.88 -18.11
C SER A 151 8.37 -1.53 -17.56
N PHE A 152 9.27 -0.85 -18.28
CA PHE A 152 9.64 0.52 -17.99
C PHE A 152 8.77 1.50 -18.77
N VAL A 153 8.04 2.36 -18.06
CA VAL A 153 7.12 3.34 -18.64
C VAL A 153 7.67 4.75 -18.37
N PRO A 154 7.88 5.61 -19.38
CA PRO A 154 8.30 6.99 -19.15
C PRO A 154 7.39 7.71 -18.14
N MET A 155 7.97 8.48 -17.23
CA MET A 155 7.21 9.10 -16.12
C MET A 155 6.03 9.95 -16.64
N ASP A 156 6.25 10.77 -17.66
CA ASP A 156 5.20 11.57 -18.28
C ASP A 156 4.09 10.72 -18.92
N GLU A 157 4.42 9.55 -19.44
CA GLU A 157 3.44 8.60 -19.97
C GLU A 157 2.67 7.93 -18.84
N ALA A 158 3.33 7.50 -17.76
CA ALA A 158 2.65 6.96 -16.59
C ALA A 158 1.63 7.96 -16.01
N VAL A 159 1.99 9.25 -15.93
CA VAL A 159 1.06 10.32 -15.51
C VAL A 159 -0.14 10.42 -16.46
N ARG A 160 0.09 10.44 -17.77
CA ARG A 160 -1.00 10.46 -18.77
C ARG A 160 -1.92 9.26 -18.63
N ARG A 161 -1.36 8.06 -18.52
CA ARG A 161 -2.09 6.80 -18.41
C ARG A 161 -2.91 6.71 -17.12
N ALA A 162 -2.39 7.23 -16.01
CA ALA A 162 -3.16 7.36 -14.76
C ALA A 162 -4.35 8.31 -14.93
N LEU A 163 -4.14 9.49 -15.51
CA LEU A 163 -5.21 10.47 -15.74
C LEU A 163 -6.24 10.01 -16.79
N ALA A 164 -5.84 9.16 -17.73
CA ALA A 164 -6.70 8.55 -18.73
C ALA A 164 -7.51 7.34 -18.20
N GLY A 165 -7.21 6.84 -17.00
CA GLY A 165 -7.87 5.66 -16.42
C GLY A 165 -7.36 4.33 -16.99
N GLU A 166 -6.16 4.31 -17.56
CA GLU A 166 -5.49 3.09 -18.00
C GLU A 166 -4.69 2.43 -16.86
N ILE A 167 -4.08 3.25 -16.00
CA ILE A 167 -3.55 2.84 -14.70
C ILE A 167 -4.63 3.17 -13.67
N VAL A 168 -5.16 2.14 -13.02
CA VAL A 168 -6.30 2.26 -12.09
C VAL A 168 -6.04 1.70 -10.71
N ASN A 169 -4.94 0.98 -10.51
CA ASN A 169 -4.54 0.53 -9.18
C ASN A 169 -4.25 1.76 -8.31
N ALA A 170 -4.87 1.83 -7.12
CA ALA A 170 -4.83 3.01 -6.28
C ALA A 170 -3.40 3.40 -5.86
N SER A 171 -2.55 2.42 -5.55
CA SER A 171 -1.15 2.64 -5.20
C SER A 171 -0.35 3.16 -6.40
N ALA A 172 -0.55 2.58 -7.58
CA ALA A 172 0.12 3.05 -8.80
C ALA A 172 -0.28 4.48 -9.17
N VAL A 173 -1.57 4.80 -9.17
CA VAL A 173 -2.06 6.16 -9.41
C VAL A 173 -1.49 7.12 -8.38
N SER A 174 -1.52 6.75 -7.09
CA SER A 174 -1.01 7.60 -6.01
C SER A 174 0.48 7.85 -6.12
N GLY A 175 1.29 6.80 -6.34
CA GLY A 175 2.75 6.93 -6.47
C GLY A 175 3.15 7.79 -7.67
N VAL A 176 2.60 7.49 -8.84
CA VAL A 176 2.89 8.24 -10.08
C VAL A 176 2.52 9.73 -9.91
N LEU A 177 1.31 10.02 -9.45
CA LEU A 177 0.87 11.42 -9.31
C LEU A 177 1.58 12.14 -8.16
N ALA A 178 1.94 11.43 -7.07
CA ALA A 178 2.70 12.00 -5.96
C ALA A 178 4.11 12.42 -6.38
N LEU A 179 4.83 11.58 -7.13
CA LEU A 179 6.18 11.95 -7.61
C LEU A 179 6.11 13.13 -8.58
N ALA A 180 5.16 13.12 -9.51
CA ALA A 180 4.94 14.23 -10.44
C ALA A 180 4.66 15.54 -9.67
N ALA A 181 3.79 15.50 -8.67
CA ALA A 181 3.47 16.65 -7.83
C ALA A 181 4.68 17.13 -7.02
N ALA A 182 5.40 16.22 -6.35
CA ALA A 182 6.56 16.56 -5.53
C ALA A 182 7.67 17.22 -6.36
N ARG A 183 7.93 16.74 -7.58
CA ARG A 183 8.87 17.37 -8.53
C ARG A 183 8.40 18.76 -8.95
N ALA A 184 7.11 18.92 -9.27
CA ALA A 184 6.55 20.20 -9.70
C ALA A 184 6.60 21.27 -8.61
N THR A 185 6.45 20.88 -7.33
CA THR A 185 6.47 21.79 -6.18
C THR A 185 7.85 21.91 -5.53
N GLY A 186 8.84 21.10 -5.92
CA GLY A 186 10.13 21.01 -5.25
C GLY A 186 10.03 20.51 -3.82
N THR A 187 9.04 19.67 -3.53
CA THR A 187 8.81 19.12 -2.18
C THR A 187 9.87 18.08 -1.85
N GLU A 188 10.56 18.28 -0.73
CA GLU A 188 11.48 17.28 -0.17
C GLU A 188 10.68 16.08 0.37
N LEU A 189 11.09 14.89 -0.03
CA LEU A 189 10.45 13.65 0.40
C LEU A 189 10.90 13.28 1.82
N ARG A 190 10.04 12.51 2.49
CA ARG A 190 10.32 12.02 3.84
C ARG A 190 11.41 10.94 3.81
N PRO A 191 12.25 10.82 4.85
CA PRO A 191 13.25 9.76 4.92
C PRO A 191 12.59 8.38 4.98
N ALA A 192 13.30 7.33 4.57
CA ALA A 192 12.76 5.97 4.46
C ALA A 192 12.28 5.37 5.80
N ASP A 193 12.83 5.85 6.92
CA ASP A 193 12.49 5.47 8.29
C ASP A 193 11.42 6.38 8.93
N ALA A 194 10.78 7.26 8.14
CA ALA A 194 9.76 8.17 8.66
C ALA A 194 8.63 7.39 9.38
N PRO A 195 8.08 7.87 10.50
CA PRO A 195 6.99 7.20 11.20
C PRO A 195 5.78 6.91 10.28
N TRP A 196 5.11 5.79 10.52
CA TRP A 196 3.86 5.43 9.85
C TRP A 196 2.73 5.30 10.87
N ALA A 197 1.98 6.39 11.05
CA ALA A 197 0.92 6.45 12.06
C ALA A 197 -0.20 5.43 11.82
N ASP A 198 -0.55 5.23 10.55
CA ASP A 198 -1.67 4.38 10.13
C ASP A 198 -1.23 2.97 9.68
N ARG A 199 -0.05 2.49 10.10
CA ARG A 199 0.38 1.11 9.82
C ARG A 199 -0.65 0.14 10.44
N PRO A 200 -1.24 -0.79 9.67
CA PRO A 200 -2.24 -1.71 10.20
C PRO A 200 -1.59 -2.71 11.15
N THR A 201 -2.24 -3.01 12.27
CA THR A 201 -1.72 -3.92 13.31
C THR A 201 -2.75 -4.93 13.81
N ALA A 202 -4.04 -4.71 13.52
CA ALA A 202 -5.13 -5.53 14.06
C ALA A 202 -5.05 -6.98 13.58
N PHE A 203 -4.84 -7.18 12.27
CA PHE A 203 -4.77 -8.51 11.68
C PHE A 203 -3.53 -9.31 12.13
N GLU A 204 -2.36 -8.66 12.20
CA GLU A 204 -1.13 -9.28 12.70
C GLU A 204 -1.27 -9.71 14.17
N SER A 205 -1.77 -8.81 15.02
CA SER A 205 -2.05 -9.08 16.43
C SER A 205 -2.98 -10.29 16.59
N ARG A 206 -3.99 -10.41 15.71
CA ARG A 206 -4.91 -11.54 15.67
C ARG A 206 -4.22 -12.84 15.29
N LYS A 207 -3.39 -12.86 14.23
CA LYS A 207 -2.63 -14.05 13.83
C LYS A 207 -1.70 -14.52 14.95
N SER A 208 -1.02 -13.60 15.61
CA SER A 208 -0.12 -13.90 16.73
C SER A 208 -0.84 -14.46 17.96
N SER A 209 -2.05 -13.99 18.26
CA SER A 209 -2.86 -14.50 19.38
C SER A 209 -3.40 -15.93 19.21
N ARG A 210 -3.31 -16.50 18.00
CA ARG A 210 -3.78 -17.86 17.67
C ARG A 210 -2.68 -18.92 17.65
N LYS A 211 -1.41 -18.50 17.70
CA LYS A 211 -0.24 -19.39 17.82
C LYS A 211 0.03 -19.70 19.28
#